data_AF-A0A7X7I3E7-F1
#
_entry.id   AF-A0A7X7I3E7-F1
#
_cell.length_a   1.000
_cell.length_b   1.000
_cell.length_c   1.000
_cell.angle_alpha   90.00
_cell.angle_beta   90.00
_cell.angle_gamma   90.00
#
_symmetry.space_group_name_H-M   'P 1'
#
loop_
_entity.id
_entity.type
_entity.pdbx_description
1 polymer ?
#
loop_
_entity_poly.entity_id
_entity_poly.type
_entity_poly.pdbx_seq_one_letter_code
_entity_poly.pdbx_strand_id
1 'polypeptide(L)'
;MNDDILVLDVSSVEEARKIASAEWDLDSADLTIKVIEEEKSFFGLLGRKLRVEVRPVAPLHVLRGRNTIDSLLKMMELHITSEIADENRINLSGPDAGIIIGKYGETLKSIEYLL
;
A
#
# COMPACT_ATOMS: atom_id res chain seq x y z
N MET A 1 -1.78 4.44 -15.58
CA MET A 1 -2.68 3.29 -15.33
C MET A 1 -1.88 2.28 -14.54
N ASN A 2 -2.41 1.80 -13.42
CA ASN A 2 -1.71 0.86 -12.57
C ASN A 2 -1.95 -0.55 -13.13
N ASP A 3 -0.97 -1.07 -13.87
CA ASP A 3 -1.09 -2.37 -14.55
C ASP A 3 -0.71 -3.55 -13.64
N ASP A 4 -0.31 -3.26 -12.40
CA ASP A 4 0.03 -4.25 -11.39
C ASP A 4 -1.20 -5.05 -10.96
N ILE A 5 -1.22 -6.33 -11.33
CA ILE A 5 -2.30 -7.27 -11.05
C ILE A 5 -1.70 -8.59 -10.59
N LEU A 6 -2.22 -9.12 -9.48
CA LEU A 6 -2.01 -10.51 -9.09
C LEU A 6 -3.30 -11.29 -9.27
N VAL A 7 -3.23 -12.42 -9.97
CA VAL A 7 -4.33 -13.38 -10.06
C VAL A 7 -3.96 -14.59 -9.22
N LEU A 8 -4.72 -14.84 -8.16
CA LEU A 8 -4.39 -15.84 -7.14
C LEU A 8 -5.51 -16.85 -6.97
N ASP A 9 -5.13 -18.12 -6.83
CA ASP A 9 -6.01 -19.20 -6.38
C ASP A 9 -5.81 -19.40 -4.87
N VAL A 10 -6.81 -19.09 -4.06
CA VAL A 10 -6.73 -19.06 -2.59
C VAL A 10 -7.96 -19.67 -1.93
N SER A 11 -7.85 -19.98 -0.63
CA SER A 11 -8.97 -20.48 0.16
C SER A 11 -9.89 -19.37 0.71
N SER A 12 -9.39 -18.13 0.77
CA SER A 12 -10.13 -16.98 1.29
C SER A 12 -9.59 -15.64 0.74
N VAL A 13 -10.42 -14.60 0.79
CA VAL A 13 -10.00 -13.22 0.43
C VAL A 13 -8.87 -12.72 1.33
N GLU A 14 -8.86 -13.12 2.60
CA GLU A 14 -7.83 -12.72 3.56
C GLU A 14 -6.45 -13.32 3.23
N GLU A 15 -6.44 -14.58 2.76
CA GLU A 15 -5.21 -15.22 2.28
C GLU A 15 -4.64 -14.49 1.07
N ALA A 16 -5.47 -14.11 0.10
CA ALA A 16 -5.03 -13.29 -1.02
C ALA A 16 -4.50 -11.92 -0.59
N ARG A 17 -5.14 -11.28 0.39
CA ARG A 17 -4.69 -10.00 0.95
C ARG A 17 -3.29 -10.14 1.55
N LYS A 18 -3.07 -11.19 2.34
CA LYS A 18 -1.76 -11.47 2.96
C LYS A 18 -0.68 -11.75 1.92
N ILE A 19 -0.97 -12.56 0.90
CA ILE A 19 -0.02 -12.87 -0.17
C ILE A 19 0.36 -11.59 -0.93
N ALA A 20 -0.63 -10.81 -1.38
CA ALA A 20 -0.37 -9.60 -2.14
C ALA A 20 0.31 -8.49 -1.31
N SER A 21 -0.07 -8.34 -0.04
CA SER A 21 0.58 -7.41 0.90
C SER A 21 2.06 -7.75 1.09
N ALA A 22 2.39 -9.04 1.23
CA ALA A 22 3.78 -9.49 1.34
C ALA A 22 4.56 -9.32 0.02
N GLU A 23 3.94 -9.65 -1.12
CA GLU A 23 4.57 -9.54 -2.45
C GLU A 23 4.91 -8.08 -2.79
N TRP A 24 4.02 -7.15 -2.48
CA TRP A 24 4.18 -5.75 -2.85
C TRP A 24 4.76 -4.87 -1.73
N ASP A 25 4.96 -5.41 -0.53
CA ASP A 25 5.37 -4.66 0.67
C ASP A 25 4.43 -3.48 0.94
N LEU A 26 3.13 -3.77 0.95
CA LEU A 26 2.05 -2.79 1.10
C LEU A 26 1.15 -3.12 2.28
N ASP A 27 0.51 -2.08 2.82
CA ASP A 27 -0.54 -2.27 3.80
C ASP A 27 -1.75 -2.95 3.17
N SER A 28 -2.40 -3.80 3.96
CA SER A 28 -3.62 -4.49 3.59
C SER A 28 -4.74 -3.57 3.10
N ALA A 29 -4.80 -2.33 3.60
CA ALA A 29 -5.78 -1.32 3.21
C ALA A 29 -5.56 -0.76 1.79
N ASP A 30 -4.34 -0.87 1.27
CA ASP A 30 -3.95 -0.35 -0.05
C ASP A 30 -4.24 -1.33 -1.19
N LEU A 31 -4.98 -2.41 -0.90
CA LEU A 31 -5.27 -3.49 -1.83
C LEU A 31 -6.77 -3.62 -2.09
N THR A 32 -7.12 -3.57 -3.37
CA THR A 32 -8.44 -3.94 -3.88
C THR A 32 -8.43 -5.39 -4.32
N ILE A 33 -9.38 -6.19 -3.81
CA ILE A 33 -9.51 -7.60 -4.15
C ILE A 33 -10.86 -7.83 -4.79
N LYS A 34 -10.87 -8.46 -5.96
CA LYS A 34 -12.07 -8.86 -6.69
C LYS A 34 -12.08 -10.38 -6.84
N VAL A 35 -13.13 -11.04 -6.34
CA VAL A 35 -13.35 -12.46 -6.64
C VAL A 35 -13.82 -12.59 -8.09
N ILE A 36 -13.10 -13.36 -8.88
CA ILE A 36 -13.43 -13.60 -10.30
C ILE A 36 -14.05 -14.99 -10.51
N GLU A 37 -13.73 -15.96 -9.67
CA GLU A 37 -14.33 -17.30 -9.69
C GLU A 37 -14.44 -17.88 -8.28
N GLU A 38 -15.51 -18.64 -8.04
CA GLU A 38 -15.72 -19.37 -6.80
C GLU A 38 -16.14 -20.80 -7.12
N GLU A 39 -15.25 -21.75 -6.85
CA GLU A 39 -15.57 -23.18 -6.93
C GLU A 39 -16.18 -23.63 -5.60
N LYS A 40 -17.45 -24.03 -5.68
CA LYS A 40 -18.13 -24.69 -4.56
C LYS A 40 -17.83 -26.18 -4.59
N SER A 41 -17.10 -26.65 -3.60
CA SER A 41 -16.89 -28.07 -3.40
C SER A 41 -18.20 -28.79 -3.10
N PHE A 42 -18.56 -29.76 -3.94
CA PHE A 42 -19.85 -30.45 -3.89
C PHE A 42 -19.89 -31.69 -2.99
N PHE A 43 -18.84 -31.95 -2.19
CA PHE A 43 -18.74 -33.18 -1.38
C PHE A 43 -18.14 -32.99 0.01
N GLY A 44 -18.36 -31.84 0.66
CA GLY A 44 -18.13 -31.63 2.11
C GLY A 44 -16.70 -31.83 2.65
N LEU A 45 -15.75 -32.24 1.82
CA LEU A 45 -14.40 -32.69 2.20
C LEU A 45 -13.29 -31.88 1.50
N LEU A 46 -13.60 -31.17 0.42
CA LEU A 46 -12.68 -30.28 -0.28
C LEU A 46 -13.03 -28.83 0.05
N GLY A 47 -12.05 -28.01 0.41
CA GLY A 47 -12.24 -26.61 0.80
C GLY A 47 -12.79 -25.73 -0.33
N ARG A 48 -13.24 -24.53 0.01
CA ARG A 48 -13.62 -23.49 -0.96
C ARG A 48 -12.36 -23.04 -1.71
N LYS A 49 -12.40 -23.03 -3.04
CA LYS A 49 -11.34 -22.46 -3.87
C LYS A 49 -11.87 -21.18 -4.52
N LEU A 50 -11.16 -20.09 -4.31
CA LEU A 50 -11.44 -18.78 -4.88
C LEU A 50 -10.34 -18.44 -5.87
N ARG A 51 -10.74 -17.98 -7.05
CA ARG A 51 -9.83 -17.24 -7.92
C ARG A 51 -10.10 -15.76 -7.73
N VAL A 52 -9.08 -15.01 -7.36
CA VAL A 52 -9.20 -13.58 -7.08
C VAL A 52 -8.18 -12.79 -7.88
N GLU A 53 -8.53 -11.53 -8.12
CA GLU A 53 -7.73 -10.54 -8.78
C GLU A 53 -7.44 -9.42 -7.77
N VAL A 54 -6.17 -9.20 -7.45
CA VAL A 54 -5.71 -8.20 -6.49
C VAL A 54 -5.03 -7.07 -7.25
N ARG A 55 -5.36 -5.82 -6.89
CA ARG A 55 -4.74 -4.60 -7.42
C ARG A 55 -4.37 -3.63 -6.31
N PRO A 56 -3.29 -2.87 -6.46
CA PRO A 56 -3.02 -1.76 -5.56
C PRO A 56 -3.95 -0.58 -5.89
N VAL A 57 -4.35 0.18 -4.88
CA VAL A 57 -5.28 1.33 -5.02
C VAL A 57 -4.64 2.54 -5.73
N ALA A 58 -3.31 2.60 -5.73
CA ALA A 58 -2.48 3.63 -6.37
C ALA A 58 -1.16 2.99 -6.86
N PRO A 59 -0.34 3.65 -7.70
CA PRO A 59 0.91 3.07 -8.18
C PRO A 59 1.82 2.57 -7.06
N LEU A 60 2.45 1.40 -7.26
CA LEU A 60 3.25 0.72 -6.23
C LEU A 60 4.34 1.63 -5.63
N HIS A 61 5.03 2.41 -6.48
CA HIS A 61 6.10 3.30 -6.03
C HIS A 61 5.58 4.40 -5.09
N VAL A 62 4.39 4.94 -5.33
CA VAL A 62 3.80 5.99 -4.49
C VAL A 62 3.35 5.42 -3.16
N LEU A 63 2.71 4.23 -3.16
CA LEU A 63 2.28 3.58 -1.93
C LEU A 63 3.45 3.20 -1.03
N ARG A 64 4.53 2.66 -1.62
CA ARG A 64 5.77 2.38 -0.91
C ARG A 64 6.42 3.66 -0.39
N GLY A 65 6.50 4.69 -1.22
CA GLY A 65 7.01 6.00 -0.81
C GLY A 65 6.24 6.58 0.38
N ARG A 66 4.90 6.48 0.36
CA ARG A 66 4.05 6.87 1.49
C ARG A 66 4.40 6.07 2.76
N ASN A 67 4.49 4.74 2.67
CA ASN A 67 4.84 3.88 3.80
C ASN A 67 6.23 4.19 4.38
N THR A 68 7.20 4.45 3.51
CA THR A 68 8.55 4.87 3.92
C THR A 68 8.53 6.20 4.65
N ILE A 69 7.81 7.20 4.12
CA ILE A 69 7.66 8.50 4.77
C ILE A 69 6.96 8.35 6.13
N ASP A 70 5.84 7.62 6.19
CA ASP A 70 5.09 7.42 7.44
C ASP A 70 5.95 6.75 8.52
N SER A 71 6.75 5.76 8.12
CA SER A 71 7.69 5.10 9.02
C SER A 71 8.78 6.05 9.52
N LEU A 72 9.34 6.87 8.63
CA LEU A 72 10.37 7.87 8.97
C LEU A 72 9.81 8.95 9.90
N LEU A 73 8.64 9.52 9.59
CA LEU A 73 7.96 10.52 10.41
C LEU A 73 7.66 9.98 11.82
N LYS A 74 7.22 8.71 11.90
CA LYS A 74 6.97 8.02 13.17
C LYS A 74 8.26 7.82 13.97
N MET A 75 9.37 7.44 13.33
CA MET A 75 10.68 7.32 14.00
C MET A 75 11.21 8.66 14.50
N MET A 76 10.81 9.76 13.86
CA MET A 76 11.13 11.12 14.28
C MET A 76 10.14 11.69 15.31
N GLU A 77 9.11 10.92 15.69
CA GLU A 77 8.05 11.33 16.60
C GLU A 77 7.31 12.61 16.16
N LEU A 78 7.15 12.80 14.84
CA LEU A 78 6.50 13.98 14.28
C LEU A 78 5.00 13.74 14.04
N HIS A 79 4.20 14.74 14.39
CA HIS A 79 2.76 14.74 14.17
C HIS A 79 2.45 15.26 12.77
N ILE A 80 2.71 14.41 11.77
CA ILE A 80 2.49 14.69 10.36
C ILE A 80 1.75 13.51 9.74
N THR A 81 0.78 13.81 8.88
CA THR A 81 0.03 12.84 8.07
C THR A 81 0.47 12.95 6.62
N SER A 82 0.50 11.82 5.92
CA SER A 82 0.76 11.76 4.49
C SER A 82 -0.51 11.40 3.70
N GLU A 83 -0.67 12.01 2.53
CA GLU A 83 -1.77 11.74 1.61
C GLU A 83 -1.24 11.65 0.18
N ILE A 84 -1.66 10.61 -0.55
CA ILE A 84 -1.33 10.48 -1.97
C ILE A 84 -2.20 11.46 -2.76
N ALA A 85 -1.58 12.48 -3.34
CA ALA A 85 -2.26 13.50 -4.12
C ALA A 85 -2.49 13.05 -5.57
N ASP A 86 -1.47 12.43 -6.17
CA ASP A 86 -1.50 11.87 -7.52
C ASP A 86 -0.42 10.78 -7.70
N GLU A 87 -0.18 10.36 -8.95
CA GLU A 87 0.76 9.30 -9.31
C GLU A 87 2.23 9.58 -8.97
N ASN A 88 2.60 10.81 -8.62
CA ASN A 88 3.98 11.19 -8.31
C ASN A 88 4.10 12.11 -7.08
N ARG A 89 3.01 12.38 -6.36
CA ARG A 89 3.00 13.37 -5.27
C ARG A 89 2.36 12.83 -4.01
N ILE A 90 3.08 13.01 -2.90
CA ILE A 90 2.62 12.77 -1.54
C ILE A 90 2.61 14.11 -0.80
N ASN A 91 1.45 14.51 -0.31
CA ASN A 91 1.30 15.71 0.51
C ASN A 91 1.56 15.35 1.97
N LEU A 92 2.33 16.20 2.66
CA LEU A 92 2.57 16.09 4.10
C LEU A 92 1.90 17.25 4.82
N SER A 93 1.12 16.96 5.86
CA SER A 93 0.36 17.96 6.59
C SER A 93 0.29 17.64 8.08
N GLY A 94 0.46 18.66 8.92
CA GLY A 94 0.40 18.53 10.38
C GLY A 94 1.09 19.68 11.11
N PRO A 95 0.94 19.77 12.45
CA PRO A 95 1.56 20.81 13.27
C PRO A 95 3.10 20.83 13.16
N ASP A 96 3.73 19.70 12.91
CA ASP A 96 5.19 19.59 12.82
C ASP A 96 5.76 19.74 11.40
N ALA A 97 4.92 20.04 10.39
CA ALA A 97 5.36 20.13 9.00
C ALA A 97 6.53 21.12 8.79
N GLY A 98 6.61 22.18 9.58
CA GLY A 98 7.72 23.14 9.56
C GLY A 98 9.09 22.52 9.86
N ILE A 99 9.13 21.45 10.66
CA ILE A 99 10.37 20.73 11.01
C ILE A 99 10.90 19.98 9.78
N ILE A 100 10.02 19.33 9.02
CA ILE A 100 10.37 18.57 7.81
C ILE A 100 10.80 19.47 6.66
N ILE A 101 10.28 20.70 6.56
CA ILE A 101 10.76 21.67 5.56
C ILE A 101 12.26 21.92 5.81
N GLY A 102 12.68 22.08 7.05
CA GLY A 102 14.07 22.36 7.40
C GLY A 102 14.56 23.72 6.90
N LYS A 103 15.85 24.00 7.08
CA LYS A 103 16.46 25.26 6.64
C LYS A 103 16.46 25.32 5.11
N TYR A 104 15.81 26.33 4.52
CA TYR A 104 15.70 26.50 3.06
C TYR A 104 15.18 25.27 2.28
N GLY A 105 14.43 24.36 2.92
CA GLY A 105 13.93 23.14 2.27
C GLY A 105 14.89 21.95 2.26
N GLU A 106 16.04 22.02 2.94
CA GLU A 106 17.09 20.99 2.85
C GLU A 106 16.64 19.61 3.36
N THR A 107 15.88 19.57 4.46
CA THR A 107 15.38 18.32 5.03
C THR A 107 14.36 17.67 4.10
N LEU A 108 13.43 18.44 3.54
CA LEU A 108 12.43 17.94 2.59
C LEU A 108 13.12 17.34 1.35
N LYS A 109 14.10 18.04 0.77
CA LYS A 109 14.88 17.54 -0.37
C LYS A 109 15.66 16.26 -0.04
N SER A 110 16.16 16.14 1.19
CA SER A 110 16.89 14.95 1.63
C SER A 110 15.96 13.75 1.74
N ILE A 111 14.74 13.96 2.25
CA ILE A 111 13.70 12.92 2.28
C ILE A 111 13.29 12.54 0.86
N GLU A 112 13.04 13.51 -0.02
CA GLU A 112 12.72 13.27 -1.43
C GLU A 112 13.82 12.46 -2.14
N TYR A 113 15.09 12.66 -1.81
CA TYR A 113 16.21 11.90 -2.38
C TYR A 113 16.28 10.43 -1.91
N LEU A 114 15.73 10.11 -0.73
CA LEU A 114 15.72 8.75 -0.18
C LEU A 114 14.58 7.88 -0.72
N LEU A 115 13.60 8.49 -1.39
CA LEU A 115 12.42 7.85 -1.96
C LEU A 115 12.63 7.50 -3.43
#